data_AF-A0A0A8WQQ1-F1
#
_entry.id   AF-A0A0A8WQQ1-F1
#
_cell.length_a   1.000
_cell.length_b   1.000
_cell.length_c   1.000
_cell.angle_alpha   90.00
_cell.angle_beta   90.00
_cell.angle_gamma   90.00
#
_symmetry.space_group_name_H-M   'P 1'
#
loop_
_entity.id
_entity.type
_entity.pdbx_description
1 polymer ?
#
loop_
_entity_poly.entity_id
_entity_poly.type
_entity_poly.pdbx_seq_one_letter_code
_entity_poly.pdbx_strand_id
1 'polypeptide(L)'
;MAVKFFGQFLVEQGAISREALLKAIELQESVNKSIGDIAIEMGLMTQADVEQVNLAQRSEDLRFGDLAVKMGFLTSEALQKALQKQSESHLYIGKAIVMTGGLDAEQIDQYLAAFKADQSLYATDRVLLPSELKHQPLWEMMADLSYKMLTRVARLTFRPVPCEIVKRLEDFHIIAAMDFTGDVRCRYVFSASEEVQTQVAKAILSQEEVSHEPKEVLDDTVMEFINVVCGNIAAKSVQQGIALDILPPELLTSEGGIDIPAGYTGLNFPICLADGKASITIIIYP
;
A
#
# COMPACT_ATOMS: atom_id res chain seq x y z
N MET A 1 -11.77 -4.41 -17.89
CA MET A 1 -12.26 -3.85 -16.61
C MET A 1 -11.35 -4.44 -15.53
N ALA A 2 -11.12 -3.76 -14.40
CA ALA A 2 -10.04 -4.08 -13.46
C ALA A 2 -10.59 -4.45 -12.07
N VAL A 3 -9.73 -4.98 -11.20
CA VAL A 3 -10.00 -5.14 -9.76
C VAL A 3 -10.29 -3.76 -9.16
N LYS A 4 -11.37 -3.63 -8.38
CA LYS A 4 -11.84 -2.34 -7.84
C LYS A 4 -12.27 -2.45 -6.39
N PHE A 5 -12.27 -1.31 -5.69
CA PHE A 5 -12.99 -1.19 -4.42
C PHE A 5 -14.47 -0.93 -4.66
N PHE A 6 -15.28 -1.34 -3.68
CA PHE A 6 -16.73 -1.15 -3.75
C PHE A 6 -17.12 0.33 -3.92
N GLY A 7 -16.45 1.24 -3.21
CA GLY A 7 -16.68 2.68 -3.36
C GLY A 7 -16.41 3.19 -4.79
N GLN A 8 -15.31 2.77 -5.40
CA GLN A 8 -14.98 3.13 -6.78
C GLN A 8 -16.01 2.58 -7.78
N PHE A 9 -16.44 1.33 -7.58
CA PHE A 9 -17.51 0.74 -8.39
C PHE A 9 -18.80 1.57 -8.33
N LEU A 10 -19.19 2.06 -7.14
CA LEU A 10 -20.37 2.91 -7.00
C LEU A 10 -20.25 4.23 -7.78
N VAL A 11 -19.06 4.86 -7.77
CA VAL A 11 -18.81 6.09 -8.55
C VAL A 11 -18.93 5.83 -10.05
N GLU A 12 -18.35 4.74 -10.53
CA GLU A 12 -18.40 4.38 -11.95
C GLU A 12 -19.80 4.01 -12.46
N GLN A 13 -20.60 3.37 -11.60
CA GLN A 13 -22.02 3.11 -11.89
C GLN A 13 -22.88 4.38 -11.81
N GLY A 14 -22.31 5.53 -11.45
CA GLY A 14 -23.04 6.78 -11.22
C GLY A 14 -23.96 6.74 -10.00
N ALA A 15 -23.76 5.78 -9.09
CA ALA A 15 -24.57 5.62 -7.89
C ALA A 15 -24.26 6.69 -6.84
N ILE A 16 -23.00 7.12 -6.74
CA ILE A 16 -22.54 8.20 -5.87
C ILE A 16 -21.55 9.11 -6.61
N SER A 17 -21.41 10.36 -6.17
CA SER A 17 -20.36 11.25 -6.67
C SER A 17 -19.00 10.94 -6.04
N ARG A 18 -17.90 11.37 -6.67
CA ARG A 18 -16.55 11.27 -6.08
C ARG A 18 -16.48 11.99 -4.73
N GLU A 19 -17.11 13.15 -4.62
CA GLU A 19 -17.20 13.91 -3.35
C GLU A 19 -17.92 13.14 -2.25
N ALA A 20 -19.00 12.42 -2.59
CA ALA A 20 -19.73 11.60 -1.63
C ALA A 20 -18.90 10.40 -1.15
N LEU A 21 -18.13 9.79 -2.04
CA LEU A 21 -17.18 8.73 -1.68
C LEU A 21 -16.09 9.26 -0.74
N LEU A 22 -15.48 10.40 -1.06
CA LEU A 22 -14.43 11.01 -0.23
C LEU A 22 -14.94 11.29 1.19
N LYS A 23 -16.12 11.89 1.34
CA LYS A 23 -16.75 12.10 2.66
C LYS A 23 -16.96 10.80 3.44
N ALA A 24 -17.33 9.72 2.77
CA ALA A 24 -17.52 8.43 3.40
C ALA A 24 -16.18 7.80 3.83
N ILE A 25 -15.11 7.98 3.04
CA ILE A 25 -13.75 7.56 3.39
C ILE A 25 -13.26 8.34 4.60
N GLU A 26 -13.41 9.67 4.62
CA GLU A 26 -13.02 10.51 5.76
C GLU A 26 -13.74 10.08 7.06
N LEU A 27 -15.05 9.83 6.98
CA LEU A 27 -15.81 9.32 8.13
C LEU A 27 -15.27 7.95 8.56
N GLN A 28 -15.01 7.05 7.61
CA GLN A 28 -14.47 5.72 7.89
C GLN A 28 -13.11 5.80 8.61
N GLU A 29 -12.20 6.64 8.11
CA GLU A 29 -10.87 6.86 8.70
C GLU A 29 -10.96 7.47 10.11
N SER A 30 -11.87 8.42 10.34
CA SER A 30 -12.06 9.03 11.66
C SER A 30 -12.56 8.06 12.73
N VAL A 31 -13.28 7.01 12.32
CA VAL A 31 -13.86 6.01 13.21
C VAL A 31 -12.93 4.80 13.39
N ASN A 32 -12.27 4.36 12.31
CA ASN A 32 -11.45 3.17 12.29
C ASN A 32 -10.04 3.44 12.84
N LYS A 33 -9.91 3.31 14.15
CA LYS A 33 -8.63 3.52 14.85
C LYS A 33 -7.65 2.38 14.63
N SER A 34 -6.36 2.73 14.61
CA SER A 34 -5.29 1.72 14.59
C SER A 34 -5.21 0.97 15.92
N ILE A 35 -4.53 -0.18 15.93
CA ILE A 35 -4.27 -0.90 17.19
C ILE A 35 -3.44 -0.06 18.16
N GLY A 36 -2.52 0.75 17.66
CA GLY A 36 -1.74 1.69 18.48
C GLY A 36 -2.63 2.69 19.20
N ASP A 37 -3.53 3.36 18.46
CA ASP A 37 -4.44 4.36 19.02
C ASP A 37 -5.39 3.74 20.04
N ILE A 38 -5.92 2.56 19.74
CA ILE A 38 -6.78 1.81 20.67
C ILE A 38 -6.01 1.41 21.93
N ALA A 39 -4.76 0.98 21.80
CA ALA A 39 -3.91 0.64 22.94
C ALA A 39 -3.64 1.88 23.82
N ILE A 40 -3.42 3.05 23.23
CA ILE A 40 -3.29 4.32 23.96
C ILE A 40 -4.58 4.67 24.70
N GLU A 41 -5.73 4.61 24.03
CA GLU A 41 -7.04 4.90 24.64
C GLU A 41 -7.38 3.96 25.80
N MET A 42 -6.92 2.71 25.72
CA MET A 42 -7.10 1.72 26.78
C MET A 42 -6.08 1.85 27.91
N GLY A 43 -5.12 2.78 27.80
CA GLY A 43 -4.02 2.95 28.76
C GLY A 43 -3.04 1.76 28.76
N LEU A 44 -2.99 0.98 27.68
CA LEU A 44 -2.11 -0.18 27.52
C LEU A 44 -0.72 0.20 27.00
N MET A 45 -0.63 1.28 26.24
CA MET A 45 0.61 1.82 25.67
C MET A 45 0.62 3.34 25.77
N THR A 46 1.81 3.92 25.82
CA THR A 46 2.00 5.36 25.64
C THR A 46 2.25 5.71 24.17
N GLN A 47 2.14 6.99 23.82
CA GLN A 47 2.49 7.49 22.49
C GLN A 47 3.93 7.12 22.10
N ALA A 48 4.86 7.23 23.05
CA ALA A 48 6.27 6.88 22.83
C ALA A 48 6.47 5.37 22.57
N ASP A 49 5.68 4.50 23.21
CA ASP A 49 5.75 3.06 22.96
C ASP A 49 5.26 2.73 21.53
N VAL A 50 4.16 3.36 21.09
CA VAL A 50 3.62 3.17 19.74
C VAL A 50 4.62 3.65 18.67
N GLU A 51 5.28 4.79 18.89
CA GLU A 51 6.33 5.29 18.00
C GLU A 51 7.51 4.34 17.90
N GLN A 52 7.96 3.75 19.02
CA GLN A 52 9.04 2.76 19.01
C GLN A 52 8.66 1.48 18.23
N VAL A 53 7.43 1.00 18.38
CA VAL A 53 6.95 -0.15 17.61
C VAL A 53 6.88 0.17 16.11
N ASN A 54 6.36 1.35 15.75
CA ASN A 54 6.30 1.80 14.36
C ASN A 54 7.69 1.91 13.73
N LEU A 55 8.66 2.45 14.47
CA LEU A 55 10.04 2.55 14.02
C LEU A 55 10.64 1.16 13.80
N ALA A 56 10.48 0.25 14.77
CA ALA A 56 10.98 -1.12 14.66
C ALA A 56 10.34 -1.88 13.49
N GLN A 57 9.06 -1.63 13.22
CA GLN A 57 8.32 -2.28 12.13
C GLN A 57 8.87 -1.95 10.72
N ARG A 58 9.62 -0.86 10.57
CA ARG A 58 10.32 -0.53 9.31
C ARG A 58 11.40 -1.55 8.95
N SER A 59 11.87 -2.36 9.91
CA SER A 59 12.99 -3.30 9.73
C SER A 59 12.67 -4.74 10.14
N GLU A 60 11.49 -4.98 10.72
CA GLU A 60 11.10 -6.27 11.29
C GLU A 60 9.88 -6.82 10.54
N ASP A 61 9.94 -8.10 10.14
CA ASP A 61 8.84 -8.76 9.41
C ASP A 61 7.72 -9.24 10.36
N LEU A 62 7.18 -8.33 11.17
CA LEU A 62 6.12 -8.58 12.14
C LEU A 62 4.99 -7.53 12.06
N ARG A 63 3.77 -7.96 12.36
CA ARG A 63 2.62 -7.05 12.49
C ARG A 63 2.76 -6.22 13.77
N PHE A 64 2.09 -5.07 13.80
CA PHE A 64 2.25 -4.10 14.89
C PHE A 64 1.99 -4.74 16.26
N GLY A 65 0.87 -5.48 16.39
CA GLY A 65 0.51 -6.16 17.63
C GLY A 65 1.54 -7.20 18.06
N ASP A 66 1.99 -8.06 17.14
CA ASP A 66 2.98 -9.10 17.44
C ASP A 66 4.33 -8.49 17.83
N LEU A 67 4.72 -7.40 17.16
CA LEU A 67 5.94 -6.67 17.47
C LEU A 67 5.86 -5.96 18.82
N ALA A 68 4.72 -5.32 19.14
CA ALA A 68 4.48 -4.71 20.44
C ALA A 68 4.56 -5.74 21.59
N VAL A 69 4.10 -6.97 21.35
CA VAL A 69 4.26 -8.09 22.30
C VAL A 69 5.71 -8.54 22.39
N LYS A 70 6.40 -8.71 21.26
CA LYS A 70 7.84 -9.06 21.22
C LYS A 70 8.71 -8.04 21.96
N MET A 71 8.38 -6.75 21.85
CA MET A 71 9.10 -5.65 22.51
C MET A 71 8.70 -5.46 23.98
N GLY A 72 7.68 -6.18 24.47
CA GLY A 72 7.24 -6.13 25.86
C GLY A 72 6.31 -4.95 26.20
N PHE A 73 5.86 -4.17 25.21
CA PHE A 73 4.90 -3.09 25.43
C PHE A 73 3.47 -3.59 25.63
N LEU A 74 3.14 -4.74 25.03
CA LEU A 74 1.85 -5.40 25.22
C LEU A 74 2.04 -6.84 25.70
N THR A 75 1.07 -7.33 26.47
CA THR A 75 0.90 -8.77 26.67
C THR A 75 0.00 -9.33 25.56
N SER A 76 0.09 -10.64 25.28
CA SER A 76 -0.80 -11.30 24.33
C SER A 76 -2.28 -11.10 24.70
N GLU A 77 -2.61 -11.10 25.99
CA GLU A 77 -3.98 -10.83 26.47
C GLU A 77 -4.41 -9.39 26.22
N ALA A 78 -3.53 -8.41 26.47
CA ALA A 78 -3.82 -7.00 26.21
C ALA A 78 -4.05 -6.75 24.71
N LEU A 79 -3.23 -7.37 23.85
CA LEU A 79 -3.39 -7.32 22.40
C LEU A 79 -4.76 -7.90 21.96
N GLN A 80 -5.18 -9.04 22.50
CA GLN A 80 -6.49 -9.63 22.18
C GLN A 80 -7.64 -8.69 22.58
N LYS A 81 -7.56 -8.05 23.74
CA LYS A 81 -8.58 -7.06 24.16
C LYS A 81 -8.62 -5.85 23.23
N ALA A 82 -7.47 -5.34 22.80
CA ALA A 82 -7.39 -4.23 21.85
C ALA A 82 -7.98 -4.62 20.48
N LEU A 83 -7.65 -5.81 19.96
CA LEU A 83 -8.21 -6.35 18.72
C LEU A 83 -9.73 -6.53 18.80
N GLN A 84 -10.24 -7.04 19.91
CA GLN A 84 -11.68 -7.16 20.13
C GLN A 84 -12.36 -5.79 20.06
N LYS A 85 -11.86 -4.80 20.81
CA LYS A 85 -12.40 -3.44 20.79
C LYS A 85 -12.35 -2.82 19.39
N GLN A 86 -11.24 -3.03 18.65
CA GLN A 86 -11.12 -2.57 17.27
C GLN A 86 -12.20 -3.15 16.36
N SER A 87 -12.45 -4.45 16.47
CA SER A 87 -13.44 -5.14 15.66
C SER A 87 -14.87 -4.68 15.92
N GLU A 88 -15.19 -4.34 17.18
CA GLU A 88 -16.51 -3.84 17.58
C GLU A 88 -16.79 -2.42 17.05
N SER A 89 -15.75 -1.59 16.95
CA SER A 89 -15.85 -0.22 16.45
C SER A 89 -15.70 -0.09 14.93
N HIS A 90 -15.40 -1.16 14.20
CA HIS A 90 -15.05 -1.07 12.79
C HIS A 90 -16.23 -0.62 11.91
N LEU A 91 -16.07 0.52 11.25
CA LEU A 91 -16.99 1.08 10.28
C LEU A 91 -16.62 0.63 8.86
N TYR A 92 -17.55 -0.06 8.20
CA TYR A 92 -17.40 -0.45 6.80
C TYR A 92 -17.81 0.68 5.86
N ILE A 93 -17.17 0.76 4.69
CA ILE A 93 -17.42 1.82 3.70
C ILE A 93 -18.89 1.91 3.27
N GLY A 94 -19.58 0.78 3.08
CA GLY A 94 -21.00 0.79 2.74
C GLY A 94 -21.87 1.44 3.81
N LYS A 95 -21.57 1.17 5.09
CA LYS A 95 -22.25 1.82 6.22
C LYS A 95 -21.87 3.30 6.34
N ALA A 96 -20.61 3.66 6.07
CA ALA A 96 -20.17 5.04 6.03
C ALA A 96 -20.92 5.85 4.95
N ILE A 97 -21.09 5.30 3.74
CA ILE A 97 -21.86 5.91 2.65
C ILE A 97 -23.32 6.16 3.05
N VAL A 98 -23.94 5.23 3.78
CA VAL A 98 -25.30 5.43 4.32
C VAL A 98 -25.32 6.56 5.33
N MET A 99 -24.36 6.58 6.25
CA MET A 99 -24.27 7.61 7.29
C MET A 99 -24.01 9.02 6.73
N THR A 100 -23.25 9.14 5.64
CA THR A 100 -23.02 10.42 4.96
C THR A 100 -24.12 10.81 3.98
N GLY A 101 -25.17 9.98 3.83
CA GLY A 101 -26.32 10.25 2.99
C GLY A 101 -26.08 10.02 1.50
N GLY A 102 -25.07 9.24 1.13
CA GLY A 102 -24.78 8.92 -0.28
C GLY A 102 -25.76 7.91 -0.89
N LEU A 103 -26.18 6.90 -0.13
CA LEU A 103 -27.14 5.86 -0.51
C LEU A 103 -27.93 5.39 0.71
N ASP A 104 -29.08 4.75 0.51
CA ASP A 104 -29.77 4.01 1.57
C ASP A 104 -29.25 2.57 1.73
N ALA A 105 -29.68 1.89 2.79
CA ALA A 105 -29.22 0.53 3.09
C ALA A 105 -29.66 -0.51 2.05
N GLU A 106 -30.85 -0.36 1.46
CA GLU A 106 -31.35 -1.30 0.44
C GLU A 106 -30.56 -1.15 -0.86
N GLN A 107 -30.25 0.07 -1.26
CA GLN A 107 -29.40 0.38 -2.40
C GLN A 107 -28.00 -0.20 -2.23
N ILE A 108 -27.41 -0.09 -1.03
CA ILE A 108 -26.11 -0.69 -0.74
C ILE A 108 -26.10 -2.20 -0.97
N ASP A 109 -27.12 -2.92 -0.49
CA ASP A 109 -27.19 -4.37 -0.66
C ASP A 109 -27.32 -4.77 -2.15
N GLN A 110 -28.12 -4.02 -2.92
CA GLN A 110 -28.25 -4.23 -4.37
C GLN A 110 -26.92 -4.02 -5.10
N TYR A 111 -26.25 -2.89 -4.84
CA TYR A 111 -24.96 -2.61 -5.46
C TYR A 111 -23.87 -3.57 -5.00
N LEU A 112 -23.92 -4.05 -3.75
CA LEU A 112 -22.95 -5.02 -3.24
C LEU A 112 -23.09 -6.37 -3.96
N ALA A 113 -24.31 -6.80 -4.27
CA ALA A 113 -24.55 -7.99 -5.08
C ALA A 113 -24.00 -7.82 -6.51
N ALA A 114 -24.28 -6.68 -7.14
CA ALA A 114 -23.75 -6.35 -8.48
C ALA A 114 -22.22 -6.29 -8.50
N PHE A 115 -21.60 -5.66 -7.50
CA PHE A 115 -20.16 -5.59 -7.33
C PHE A 115 -19.52 -6.98 -7.17
N LYS A 116 -20.12 -7.86 -6.36
CA LYS A 116 -19.63 -9.24 -6.20
C LYS A 116 -19.68 -10.01 -7.51
N ALA A 117 -20.74 -9.83 -8.31
CA ALA A 117 -20.84 -10.45 -9.62
C ALA A 117 -19.76 -9.92 -10.58
N ASP A 118 -19.55 -8.60 -10.62
CA ASP A 118 -18.50 -7.96 -11.42
C ASP A 118 -17.09 -8.44 -11.04
N GLN A 119 -16.81 -8.52 -9.74
CA GLN A 119 -15.49 -8.87 -9.24
C GLN A 119 -15.20 -10.39 -9.27
N SER A 120 -16.23 -11.23 -9.37
CA SER A 120 -16.08 -12.69 -9.42
C SER A 120 -15.22 -13.17 -10.60
N LEU A 121 -15.20 -12.40 -11.69
CA LEU A 121 -14.39 -12.66 -12.88
C LEU A 121 -12.88 -12.43 -12.64
N TYR A 122 -12.51 -11.61 -11.65
CA TYR A 122 -11.11 -11.36 -11.25
C TYR A 122 -10.68 -12.19 -10.04
N ALA A 123 -11.61 -12.90 -9.40
CA ALA A 123 -11.32 -13.77 -8.25
C ALA A 123 -10.48 -14.99 -8.64
N THR A 124 -10.42 -15.31 -9.94
CA THR A 124 -9.69 -16.44 -10.50
C THR A 124 -8.77 -15.91 -11.58
N ASP A 125 -7.57 -15.49 -11.19
CA ASP A 125 -6.32 -15.82 -11.87
C ASP A 125 -5.20 -15.06 -11.17
N ARG A 126 -4.45 -15.80 -10.33
CA ARG A 126 -3.10 -15.37 -9.97
C ARG A 126 -2.39 -15.14 -11.29
N VAL A 127 -1.89 -13.94 -11.55
CA VAL A 127 -0.91 -13.84 -12.62
C VAL A 127 0.32 -14.58 -12.15
N LEU A 128 0.53 -15.73 -12.80
CA LEU A 128 1.77 -16.44 -12.81
C LEU A 128 2.75 -15.55 -13.56
N LEU A 129 3.86 -15.20 -12.89
CA LEU A 129 5.00 -14.64 -13.61
C LEU A 129 5.35 -15.59 -14.77
N PRO A 130 5.83 -15.07 -15.91
CA PRO A 130 6.19 -15.90 -17.05
C PRO A 130 7.13 -17.02 -16.63
N SER A 131 6.84 -18.26 -17.03
CA SER A 131 7.58 -19.44 -16.60
C SER A 131 9.06 -19.40 -17.02
N GLU A 132 9.36 -18.62 -18.06
CA GLU A 132 10.68 -18.43 -18.64
C GLU A 132 11.52 -17.41 -17.86
N LEU A 133 10.93 -16.72 -16.88
CA LEU A 133 11.59 -15.67 -16.13
C LEU A 133 12.53 -16.27 -15.08
N LYS A 134 13.83 -15.98 -15.23
CA LYS A 134 14.83 -16.35 -14.22
C LYS A 134 14.53 -15.65 -12.90
N HIS A 135 14.89 -16.30 -11.80
CA HIS A 135 14.72 -15.78 -10.44
C HIS A 135 13.26 -15.43 -10.09
N GLN A 136 12.27 -16.14 -10.64
CA GLN A 136 10.86 -15.94 -10.32
C GLN A 136 10.55 -15.76 -8.81
N PRO A 137 11.10 -16.60 -7.90
CA PRO A 137 10.85 -16.43 -6.46
C PRO A 137 11.35 -15.09 -5.89
N LEU A 138 12.39 -14.49 -6.48
CA LEU A 138 12.90 -13.18 -6.07
C LEU A 138 11.87 -12.09 -6.37
N TRP A 139 11.27 -12.09 -7.56
CA TRP A 139 10.31 -11.08 -7.99
C TRP A 139 9.00 -11.16 -7.21
N GLU A 140 8.54 -12.38 -6.91
CA GLU A 140 7.39 -12.61 -6.03
C GLU A 140 7.67 -12.10 -4.61
N MET A 141 8.88 -12.35 -4.10
CA MET A 141 9.31 -11.87 -2.79
C MET A 141 9.40 -10.34 -2.74
N MET A 142 9.93 -9.71 -3.79
CA MET A 142 9.97 -8.24 -3.90
C MET A 142 8.56 -7.64 -3.85
N ALA A 143 7.62 -8.17 -4.64
CA ALA A 143 6.24 -7.70 -4.63
C ALA A 143 5.57 -7.91 -3.26
N ASP A 144 5.73 -9.09 -2.64
CA ASP A 144 5.17 -9.39 -1.31
C ASP A 144 5.71 -8.45 -0.22
N LEU A 145 7.02 -8.21 -0.18
CA LEU A 145 7.61 -7.28 0.78
C LEU A 145 7.14 -5.85 0.53
N SER A 146 7.05 -5.41 -0.72
CA SER A 146 6.51 -4.09 -1.04
C SER A 146 5.06 -3.95 -0.56
N TYR A 147 4.21 -4.96 -0.76
CA TYR A 147 2.84 -4.97 -0.23
C TYR A 147 2.81 -4.88 1.30
N LYS A 148 3.66 -5.63 1.99
CA LYS A 148 3.79 -5.55 3.45
C LYS A 148 4.22 -4.15 3.89
N MET A 149 5.15 -3.51 3.19
CA MET A 149 5.64 -2.17 3.53
C MET A 149 4.60 -1.08 3.24
N LEU A 150 3.83 -1.20 2.17
CA LEU A 150 2.69 -0.31 1.90
C LEU A 150 1.66 -0.35 3.03
N THR A 151 1.38 -1.53 3.60
CA THR A 151 0.47 -1.66 4.75
C THR A 151 1.10 -1.20 6.06
N ARG A 152 2.37 -1.54 6.33
CA ARG A 152 3.02 -1.30 7.64
C ARG A 152 3.53 0.11 7.79
N VAL A 153 4.21 0.63 6.77
CA VAL A 153 4.90 1.92 6.81
C VAL A 153 3.99 3.01 6.27
N ALA A 154 3.41 2.82 5.09
CA ALA A 154 2.53 3.81 4.47
C ALA A 154 1.07 3.72 4.94
N ARG A 155 0.71 2.72 5.75
CA ARG A 155 -0.65 2.50 6.31
C ARG A 155 -1.75 2.42 5.24
N LEU A 156 -1.39 2.00 4.03
CA LEU A 156 -2.32 1.93 2.91
C LEU A 156 -3.18 0.67 2.98
N THR A 157 -4.48 0.86 2.71
CA THR A 157 -5.42 -0.22 2.42
C THR A 157 -5.59 -0.35 0.92
N PHE A 158 -5.25 -1.51 0.37
CA PHE A 158 -5.22 -1.71 -1.08
C PHE A 158 -5.60 -3.15 -1.48
N ARG A 159 -5.85 -3.32 -2.78
CA ARG A 159 -6.03 -4.64 -3.42
C ARG A 159 -4.94 -4.82 -4.48
N PRO A 160 -4.09 -5.84 -4.35
CA PRO A 160 -3.19 -6.23 -5.43
C PRO A 160 -3.97 -6.56 -6.69
N VAL A 161 -3.45 -6.12 -7.83
CA VAL A 161 -3.93 -6.52 -9.15
C VAL A 161 -2.95 -7.54 -9.73
N PRO A 162 -3.43 -8.53 -10.50
CA PRO A 162 -2.64 -9.25 -11.51
C PRO A 162 -1.40 -8.50 -12.03
N CYS A 163 -0.23 -9.11 -11.91
CA CYS A 163 1.00 -8.59 -12.51
C CYS A 163 0.85 -8.51 -14.04
N GLU A 164 1.49 -7.54 -14.68
CA GLU A 164 1.47 -7.37 -16.12
C GLU A 164 2.90 -7.15 -16.64
N ILE A 165 3.22 -7.70 -17.81
CA ILE A 165 4.46 -7.35 -18.49
C ILE A 165 4.23 -6.06 -19.26
N VAL A 166 4.99 -5.03 -18.90
CA VAL A 166 4.89 -3.71 -19.53
C VAL A 166 6.14 -3.40 -20.34
N LYS A 167 5.96 -2.59 -21.38
CA LYS A 167 7.05 -1.98 -22.17
C LYS A 167 7.18 -0.48 -21.94
N ARG A 168 6.28 0.09 -21.15
CA ARG A 168 6.23 1.50 -20.80
C ARG A 168 5.57 1.65 -19.44
N LEU A 169 6.13 2.53 -18.60
CA LEU A 169 5.51 2.99 -17.38
C LEU A 169 4.49 4.07 -17.72
N GLU A 170 3.29 3.99 -17.13
CA GLU A 170 2.30 5.06 -17.25
C GLU A 170 2.81 6.35 -16.60
N ASP A 171 2.18 7.45 -17.00
CA ASP A 171 2.38 8.73 -16.35
C ASP A 171 1.66 8.77 -14.99
N PHE A 172 2.39 9.19 -13.97
CA PHE A 172 1.94 9.29 -12.58
C PHE A 172 2.39 10.62 -11.98
N HIS A 173 1.73 11.04 -10.91
CA HIS A 173 2.08 12.28 -10.22
C HIS A 173 3.53 12.26 -9.72
N ILE A 174 3.96 11.13 -9.16
CA ILE A 174 5.33 10.88 -8.75
C ILE A 174 5.77 9.48 -9.15
N ILE A 175 7.03 9.37 -9.59
CA ILE A 175 7.69 8.11 -9.92
C ILE A 175 9.05 8.14 -9.22
N ALA A 176 9.24 7.26 -8.24
CA ALA A 176 10.51 7.11 -7.54
C ALA A 176 11.13 5.76 -7.88
N ALA A 177 12.43 5.71 -8.10
CA ALA A 177 13.15 4.51 -8.49
C ALA A 177 14.40 4.28 -7.65
N MET A 178 14.79 3.02 -7.52
CA MET A 178 16.01 2.61 -6.84
C MET A 178 16.58 1.37 -7.54
N ASP A 179 17.88 1.39 -7.83
CA ASP A 179 18.54 0.28 -8.53
C ASP A 179 19.10 -0.74 -7.54
N PHE A 180 18.93 -2.02 -7.89
CA PHE A 180 19.60 -3.15 -7.27
C PHE A 180 20.74 -3.64 -8.16
N THR A 181 21.87 -3.94 -7.53
CA THR A 181 23.05 -4.54 -8.16
C THR A 181 23.49 -5.78 -7.39
N GLY A 182 24.45 -6.54 -7.92
CA GLY A 182 24.93 -7.79 -7.32
C GLY A 182 24.65 -8.99 -8.21
N ASP A 183 24.16 -10.08 -7.60
CA ASP A 183 23.85 -11.34 -8.29
C ASP A 183 22.76 -11.17 -9.35
N VAL A 184 21.82 -10.25 -9.09
CA VAL A 184 20.77 -9.86 -10.03
C VAL A 184 20.76 -8.34 -10.13
N ARG A 185 20.53 -7.83 -11.34
CA ARG A 185 20.38 -6.40 -11.60
C ARG A 185 18.96 -6.08 -12.01
N CYS A 186 18.35 -5.13 -11.32
CA CYS A 186 17.02 -4.64 -11.65
C CYS A 186 16.82 -3.24 -11.10
N ARG A 187 15.87 -2.52 -11.68
CA ARG A 187 15.37 -1.26 -11.14
C ARG A 187 14.02 -1.49 -10.47
N TYR A 188 13.91 -1.10 -9.22
CA TYR A 188 12.63 -1.02 -8.53
C TYR A 188 12.04 0.37 -8.74
N VAL A 189 10.76 0.44 -9.07
CA VAL A 189 10.04 1.69 -9.33
C VAL A 189 8.74 1.66 -8.55
N PHE A 190 8.46 2.75 -7.84
CA PHE A 190 7.17 3.00 -7.22
C PHE A 190 6.54 4.23 -7.87
N SER A 191 5.37 4.05 -8.47
CA SER A 191 4.60 5.11 -9.12
C SER A 191 3.33 5.35 -8.31
N ALA A 192 3.02 6.62 -8.02
CA ALA A 192 1.91 6.97 -7.14
C ALA A 192 1.16 8.21 -7.64
N SER A 193 -0.17 8.23 -7.43
CA SER A 193 -0.98 9.43 -7.59
C SER A 193 -0.75 10.42 -6.44
N GLU A 194 -1.23 11.65 -6.59
CA GLU A 194 -1.11 12.71 -5.57
C GLU A 194 -1.73 12.29 -4.22
N GLU A 195 -2.88 11.59 -4.27
CA GLU A 195 -3.55 11.10 -3.07
C GLU A 195 -2.69 10.06 -2.33
N VAL A 196 -2.03 9.18 -3.09
CA VAL A 196 -1.12 8.16 -2.51
C VAL A 196 0.15 8.80 -1.95
N GLN A 197 0.73 9.77 -2.66
CA GLN A 197 1.89 10.53 -2.15
C GLN A 197 1.55 11.20 -0.82
N THR A 198 0.40 11.86 -0.75
CA THR A 198 -0.07 12.53 0.47
C THR A 198 -0.17 11.56 1.64
N GLN A 199 -0.72 10.36 1.42
CA GLN A 199 -0.82 9.32 2.46
C GLN A 199 0.55 8.79 2.90
N VAL A 200 1.47 8.57 1.95
CA VAL A 200 2.86 8.20 2.26
C VAL A 200 3.53 9.28 3.10
N ALA A 201 3.38 10.56 2.72
CA ALA A 201 3.97 11.68 3.43
C ALA A 201 3.45 11.79 4.87
N LYS A 202 2.12 11.71 5.07
CA LYS A 202 1.51 11.68 6.41
C LYS A 202 2.10 10.57 7.28
N ALA A 203 2.28 9.38 6.72
CA ALA A 203 2.80 8.23 7.46
C ALA A 203 4.30 8.34 7.77
N ILE A 204 5.10 8.84 6.83
CA ILE A 204 6.56 8.98 7.00
C ILE A 204 6.89 10.13 7.97
N LEU A 205 6.22 11.28 7.84
CA LEU A 205 6.39 12.45 8.71
C LEU A 205 5.67 12.29 10.06
N SER A 206 4.79 11.29 10.19
CA SER A 206 3.94 11.08 11.38
C SER A 206 3.07 12.30 11.69
N GLN A 207 2.44 12.87 10.66
CA GLN A 207 1.56 14.04 10.73
C GLN A 207 0.20 13.75 10.10
N GLU A 208 -0.88 14.30 10.65
CA GLU A 208 -2.24 14.14 10.11
C GLU A 208 -2.49 14.99 8.86
N GLU A 209 -1.79 16.12 8.74
CA GLU A 209 -1.91 17.07 7.64
C GLU A 209 -0.52 17.48 7.14
N VAL A 210 -0.33 17.42 5.82
CA VAL A 210 0.94 17.73 5.14
C VAL A 210 0.75 18.74 3.99
N SER A 211 -0.41 19.40 3.93
CA SER A 211 -0.80 20.37 2.89
C SER A 211 0.10 21.61 2.84
N HIS A 212 0.79 21.89 3.95
CA HIS A 212 1.70 23.01 4.13
C HIS A 212 3.16 22.67 3.78
N GLU A 213 3.47 21.38 3.59
CA GLU A 213 4.82 20.94 3.25
C GLU A 213 5.14 21.26 1.79
N PRO A 214 6.36 21.71 1.48
CA PRO A 214 6.75 21.99 0.11
C PRO A 214 6.84 20.68 -0.69
N LYS A 215 6.65 20.78 -2.01
CA LYS A 215 6.70 19.62 -2.92
C LYS A 215 7.96 18.77 -2.73
N GLU A 216 9.11 19.40 -2.57
CA GLU A 216 10.39 18.69 -2.38
C GLU A 216 10.38 17.79 -1.13
N VAL A 217 9.76 18.23 -0.03
CA VAL A 217 9.62 17.43 1.19
C VAL A 217 8.66 16.26 0.93
N LEU A 218 7.53 16.50 0.26
CA LEU A 218 6.59 15.43 -0.10
C LEU A 218 7.24 14.39 -1.02
N ASP A 219 8.03 14.82 -1.99
CA ASP A 219 8.77 13.93 -2.91
C ASP A 219 9.84 13.12 -2.14
N ASP A 220 10.57 13.75 -1.21
CA ASP A 220 11.54 13.10 -0.32
C ASP A 220 10.90 12.00 0.54
N THR A 221 9.66 12.18 1.02
CA THR A 221 8.98 11.13 1.79
C THR A 221 8.75 9.85 0.98
N VAL A 222 8.51 9.97 -0.33
CA VAL A 222 8.36 8.82 -1.22
C VAL A 222 9.70 8.14 -1.46
N MET A 223 10.78 8.92 -1.60
CA MET A 223 12.15 8.37 -1.68
C MET A 223 12.54 7.63 -0.39
N GLU A 224 12.23 8.18 0.78
CA GLU A 224 12.46 7.52 2.07
C GLU A 224 11.63 6.24 2.21
N PHE A 225 10.38 6.25 1.75
CA PHE A 225 9.54 5.06 1.72
C PHE A 225 10.15 3.95 0.86
N ILE A 226 10.55 4.24 -0.39
CA ILE A 226 11.15 3.20 -1.24
C ILE A 226 12.51 2.74 -0.73
N ASN A 227 13.26 3.60 -0.04
CA ASN A 227 14.51 3.24 0.61
C ASN A 227 14.28 2.18 1.71
N VAL A 228 13.25 2.37 2.54
CA VAL A 228 12.81 1.37 3.53
C VAL A 228 12.40 0.07 2.85
N VAL A 229 11.61 0.13 1.78
CA VAL A 229 11.16 -1.05 1.02
C VAL A 229 12.35 -1.83 0.46
N CYS A 230 13.25 -1.14 -0.24
CA CYS A 230 14.38 -1.76 -0.92
C CYS A 230 15.42 -2.29 0.07
N GLY A 231 15.61 -1.62 1.21
CA GLY A 231 16.43 -2.12 2.31
C GLY A 231 15.92 -3.47 2.86
N ASN A 232 14.61 -3.62 3.05
CA ASN A 232 14.01 -4.89 3.49
C ASN A 232 14.17 -5.98 2.43
N ILE A 233 13.98 -5.64 1.15
CA ILE A 233 14.17 -6.56 0.03
C ILE A 233 15.62 -7.06 -0.03
N ALA A 234 16.60 -6.16 0.05
CA ALA A 234 18.01 -6.52 0.04
C ALA A 234 18.35 -7.46 1.22
N ALA A 235 17.93 -7.09 2.44
CA ALA A 235 18.15 -7.89 3.64
C ALA A 235 17.53 -9.29 3.53
N LYS A 236 16.31 -9.40 2.97
CA LYS A 236 15.63 -10.68 2.78
C LYS A 236 16.27 -11.53 1.69
N SER A 237 16.71 -10.90 0.60
CA SER A 237 17.38 -11.59 -0.52
C SER A 237 18.66 -12.27 -0.05
N VAL A 238 19.45 -11.60 0.79
CA VAL A 238 20.68 -12.17 1.36
C VAL A 238 20.39 -13.40 2.21
N GLN A 239 19.30 -13.41 3.00
CA GLN A 239 18.88 -14.61 3.76
C GLN A 239 18.48 -15.78 2.86
N GLN A 240 18.06 -15.51 1.63
CA GLN A 240 17.72 -16.50 0.60
C GLN A 240 18.90 -16.85 -0.30
N GLY A 241 20.10 -16.32 -0.01
CA GLY A 241 21.33 -16.62 -0.76
C GLY A 241 21.52 -15.82 -2.05
N ILE A 242 20.79 -14.70 -2.23
CA ILE A 242 20.97 -13.78 -3.35
C ILE A 242 21.51 -12.46 -2.80
N ALA A 243 22.74 -12.11 -3.16
CA ALA A 243 23.36 -10.85 -2.76
C ALA A 243 22.84 -9.71 -3.65
N LEU A 244 22.08 -8.80 -3.03
CA LEU A 244 21.60 -7.58 -3.66
C LEU A 244 22.08 -6.35 -2.87
N ASP A 245 22.74 -5.44 -3.56
CA ASP A 245 23.12 -4.12 -3.06
C ASP A 245 22.18 -3.06 -3.64
N ILE A 246 21.83 -2.06 -2.84
CA ILE A 246 20.93 -0.97 -3.23
C ILE A 246 21.72 0.31 -3.53
N LEU A 247 21.36 1.01 -4.60
CA LEU A 247 21.85 2.35 -4.92
C LEU A 247 20.89 3.42 -4.39
N PRO A 248 21.31 4.69 -4.21
CA PRO A 248 20.41 5.75 -3.73
C PRO A 248 19.14 5.90 -4.57
N PRO A 249 18.00 6.28 -3.96
CA PRO A 249 16.76 6.51 -4.70
C PRO A 249 16.86 7.76 -5.57
N GLU A 250 16.12 7.77 -6.68
CA GLU A 250 15.99 8.91 -7.59
C GLU A 250 14.52 9.13 -7.99
N LEU A 251 14.16 10.39 -8.27
CA LEU A 251 12.88 10.72 -8.89
C LEU A 251 13.01 10.65 -10.41
N LEU A 252 12.07 9.99 -11.05
CA LEU A 252 11.96 9.94 -12.50
C LEU A 252 10.93 10.96 -12.96
N THR A 253 11.35 11.85 -13.85
CA THR A 253 10.45 12.76 -14.55
C THR A 253 9.91 12.11 -15.82
N SER A 254 8.62 12.31 -16.06
CA SER A 254 7.89 11.77 -17.19
C SER A 254 6.98 12.86 -17.76
N GLU A 255 7.12 13.15 -19.05
CA GLU A 255 6.07 13.81 -19.83
C GLU A 255 5.40 12.73 -20.69
N GLY A 256 4.38 12.06 -20.14
CA GLY A 256 3.56 11.08 -20.87
C GLY A 256 3.99 9.60 -20.75
N GLY A 257 4.86 9.26 -19.82
CA GLY A 257 5.30 7.90 -19.48
C GLY A 257 6.78 7.63 -19.78
N ILE A 258 7.31 6.54 -19.26
CA ILE A 258 8.72 6.15 -19.40
C ILE A 258 8.82 4.83 -20.16
N ASP A 259 9.42 4.85 -21.35
CA ASP A 259 9.62 3.65 -22.14
C ASP A 259 10.70 2.75 -21.51
N ILE A 260 10.43 1.45 -21.46
CA ILE A 260 11.39 0.46 -20.93
C ILE A 260 12.37 0.09 -22.05
N PRO A 261 13.69 0.18 -21.82
CA PRO A 261 14.68 -0.09 -22.85
C PRO A 261 14.54 -1.47 -23.51
N ALA A 262 14.92 -1.56 -24.78
CA ALA A 262 14.91 -2.82 -25.51
C ALA A 262 15.81 -3.85 -24.81
N GLY A 263 15.32 -5.08 -24.67
CA GLY A 263 16.00 -6.16 -23.94
C GLY A 263 15.66 -6.24 -22.45
N TYR A 264 15.00 -5.23 -21.89
CA TYR A 264 14.58 -5.21 -20.49
C TYR A 264 13.15 -5.77 -20.37
N THR A 265 12.84 -6.30 -19.19
CA THR A 265 11.50 -6.81 -18.86
C THR A 265 10.92 -6.02 -17.70
N GLY A 266 9.84 -5.26 -17.94
CA GLY A 266 9.09 -4.60 -16.89
C GLY A 266 7.99 -5.49 -16.34
N LEU A 267 8.09 -5.87 -15.06
CA LEU A 267 7.02 -6.50 -14.31
C LEU A 267 6.28 -5.42 -13.53
N ASN A 268 5.09 -5.05 -13.98
CA ASN A 268 4.23 -4.11 -13.29
C ASN A 268 3.28 -4.85 -12.36
N PHE A 269 3.21 -4.41 -11.12
CA PHE A 269 2.30 -4.90 -10.08
C PHE A 269 1.37 -3.74 -9.71
N PRO A 270 0.22 -3.59 -10.41
CA PRO A 270 -0.71 -2.51 -10.12
C PRO A 270 -1.34 -2.68 -8.75
N ILE A 271 -1.59 -1.54 -8.10
CA ILE A 271 -2.20 -1.46 -6.78
C ILE A 271 -3.46 -0.61 -6.89
N CYS A 272 -4.60 -1.24 -6.62
CA CYS A 272 -5.87 -0.53 -6.51
C CYS A 272 -6.01 -0.03 -5.06
N LEU A 273 -6.40 1.24 -4.88
CA LEU A 273 -6.71 1.84 -3.58
C LEU A 273 -8.15 2.39 -3.61
N ALA A 274 -8.70 2.69 -2.43
CA ALA A 274 -10.02 3.31 -2.32
C ALA A 274 -10.07 4.73 -2.92
N ASP A 275 -8.96 5.46 -2.78
CA ASP A 275 -8.70 6.74 -3.44
C ASP A 275 -7.28 6.75 -4.00
N GLY A 276 -7.13 7.26 -5.21
CA GLY A 276 -5.88 7.25 -5.96
C GLY A 276 -5.50 5.91 -6.61
N LYS A 277 -4.32 5.87 -7.21
CA LYS A 277 -3.72 4.68 -7.83
C LYS A 277 -2.22 4.64 -7.56
N ALA A 278 -1.68 3.43 -7.47
CA ALA A 278 -0.23 3.22 -7.40
C ALA A 278 0.17 1.98 -8.17
N SER A 279 1.47 1.84 -8.44
CA SER A 279 2.04 0.59 -8.94
C SER A 279 3.47 0.41 -8.45
N ILE A 280 3.86 -0.84 -8.35
CA ILE A 280 5.26 -1.24 -8.18
C ILE A 280 5.70 -1.83 -9.50
N THR A 281 6.79 -1.33 -10.10
CA THR A 281 7.36 -1.94 -11.29
C THR A 281 8.79 -2.41 -11.02
N ILE A 282 9.09 -3.65 -11.38
CA ILE A 282 10.45 -4.20 -11.37
C ILE A 282 10.91 -4.27 -12.81
N ILE A 283 11.91 -3.46 -13.17
CA ILE A 283 12.53 -3.48 -14.49
C ILE A 283 13.77 -4.38 -14.41
N ILE A 284 13.67 -5.57 -14.98
CA ILE A 284 14.72 -6.58 -14.98
C ILE A 284 15.69 -6.29 -16.13
N TYR A 285 16.98 -6.26 -15.80
CA TYR A 285 18.04 -6.00 -16.75
C TYR A 285 18.39 -7.30 -17.50
N PRO A 286 18.90 -7.23 -18.74
CA PRO A 286 19.25 -8.40 -19.54
C PRO A 286 20.35 -9.28 -18.91
#